data_AF-B7QCK8-F1
#
_entry.id   AF-B7QCK8-F1
#
_cell.length_a   1.000
_cell.length_b   1.000
_cell.length_c   1.000
_cell.angle_alpha   90.00
_cell.angle_beta   90.00
_cell.angle_gamma   90.00
#
_symmetry.space_group_name_H-M   'P 1'
#
loop_
_entity.id
_entity.type
_entity.pdbx_description
1 polymer ?
#
loop_
_entity_poly.entity_id
_entity_poly.type
_entity_poly.pdbx_seq_one_letter_code
_entity_poly.pdbx_strand_id
1 'polypeptide(L)'
;CAKKVKTMKKNLKTLCVKMNELKSQLQELKLSGIQDFLVIKEAAAENDTLAVIILDQVLNFAKKKPSWKEATIRQCIVARNMSPGTYECLRSSRTLKLPCRKTLEKYVGPCGGQVGFSDLVEKRLEIEKENLPSPQSRMCSLVID
;
A
#
# COMPACT_ATOMS: atom_id res chain seq x y z
N CYS A 1 -30.88 -48.16 22.74
CA CYS A 1 -31.04 -46.70 22.51
C CYS A 1 -30.40 -45.80 23.57
N ALA A 2 -30.58 -46.03 24.89
CA ALA A 2 -30.14 -45.10 25.93
C ALA A 2 -28.63 -44.76 25.98
N LYS A 3 -27.73 -45.72 25.73
CA LYS A 3 -26.27 -45.49 25.70
C LYS A 3 -25.85 -44.53 24.58
N LYS A 4 -26.41 -44.66 23.37
CA LYS A 4 -26.16 -43.75 22.24
C LYS A 4 -26.60 -42.32 22.55
N VAL A 5 -27.78 -42.16 23.18
CA VAL A 5 -28.30 -40.85 23.61
C VAL A 5 -27.38 -40.20 24.65
N LYS A 6 -26.84 -40.97 25.60
CA LYS A 6 -25.91 -40.46 26.63
C LYS A 6 -24.57 -39.99 26.02
N THR A 7 -24.04 -40.74 25.05
CA THR A 7 -22.82 -40.35 24.30
C THR A 7 -23.07 -39.10 23.46
N MET A 8 -24.21 -39.00 22.77
CA MET A 8 -24.58 -37.80 22.01
C MET A 8 -24.68 -36.55 22.90
N LYS A 9 -25.29 -36.66 24.09
CA LYS A 9 -25.34 -35.54 25.06
C LYS A 9 -23.96 -35.11 25.54
N LYS A 10 -23.04 -36.06 25.74
CA LYS A 10 -21.65 -35.77 26.12
C LYS A 10 -20.92 -35.03 24.99
N ASN A 11 -21.07 -35.50 23.76
CA ASN A 11 -20.48 -34.86 22.57
C ASN A 11 -21.04 -33.45 22.35
N LEU A 12 -22.35 -33.24 22.52
CA LEU A 12 -22.98 -31.91 22.45
C LEU A 12 -22.42 -30.95 23.49
N LYS A 13 -22.20 -31.40 24.73
CA LYS A 13 -21.54 -30.59 25.76
C LYS A 13 -20.12 -30.20 25.35
N THR A 14 -19.33 -31.17 24.87
CA THR A 14 -17.96 -30.91 24.41
C THR A 14 -17.92 -29.95 23.22
N LEU A 15 -18.86 -30.08 22.28
CA LEU A 15 -18.98 -29.17 21.14
C LEU A 15 -19.33 -27.75 21.59
N CYS A 16 -20.25 -27.62 22.55
CA CYS A 16 -20.69 -26.34 23.08
C CYS A 16 -19.54 -25.60 23.80
N VAL A 17 -18.73 -26.32 24.59
CA VAL A 17 -17.53 -25.76 25.22
C VAL A 17 -16.55 -25.26 24.16
N LYS A 18 -16.24 -26.07 23.15
CA LYS A 18 -15.35 -25.66 22.04
C LYS A 18 -15.88 -24.46 21.27
N MET A 19 -17.21 -24.40 21.04
CA MET A 19 -17.84 -23.27 20.35
C MET A 19 -17.70 -21.97 21.13
N ASN A 20 -17.89 -22.03 22.46
CA ASN A 20 -17.76 -20.85 23.32
C ASN A 20 -16.30 -20.39 23.41
N GLU A 21 -15.35 -21.33 23.47
CA GLU A 21 -13.93 -21.03 23.50
C GLU A 21 -13.45 -20.37 22.20
N LEU A 22 -13.87 -20.90 21.05
CA LEU A 22 -13.61 -20.27 19.74
C LEU A 22 -14.24 -18.87 19.66
N LYS A 23 -15.46 -18.67 20.18
CA LYS A 23 -16.09 -17.35 20.22
C LYS A 23 -15.31 -16.35 21.08
N SER A 24 -14.80 -16.79 22.23
CA SER A 24 -13.98 -15.96 23.13
C SER A 24 -12.68 -15.55 22.44
N GLN A 25 -11.98 -16.49 21.80
CA GLN A 25 -10.76 -16.21 21.02
C GLN A 25 -11.03 -15.23 19.87
N LEU A 26 -12.17 -15.37 19.19
CA LEU A 26 -12.57 -14.46 18.11
C LEU A 26 -12.87 -13.04 18.64
N GLN A 27 -13.45 -12.92 19.84
CA GLN A 27 -13.65 -11.64 20.50
C GLN A 27 -12.34 -10.97 20.91
N GLU A 28 -11.40 -11.72 21.48
CA GLU A 28 -10.08 -11.21 21.85
C GLU A 28 -9.29 -10.74 20.62
N LEU A 29 -9.33 -11.51 19.52
CA LEU A 29 -8.72 -11.11 18.24
C LEU A 29 -9.36 -9.83 17.68
N LYS A 30 -10.68 -9.67 17.80
CA LYS A 30 -11.37 -8.43 17.40
C LYS A 30 -10.95 -7.21 18.24
N LEU A 31 -10.64 -7.39 19.52
CA LEU A 31 -10.15 -6.32 20.40
C LEU A 31 -8.67 -5.96 20.17
N SER A 32 -7.92 -6.80 19.46
CA SER A 32 -6.47 -6.68 19.30
C SER A 32 -5.97 -5.79 18.14
N GLY A 33 -6.83 -4.95 17.56
CA GLY A 33 -6.47 -4.05 16.43
C GLY A 33 -6.32 -4.76 15.07
N ILE A 34 -6.56 -6.07 15.02
CA ILE A 34 -6.55 -6.86 13.77
C ILE A 34 -7.63 -6.39 12.80
N GLN A 35 -8.79 -5.97 13.31
CA GLN A 35 -9.89 -5.49 12.47
C GLN A 35 -9.47 -4.25 11.67
N ASP A 36 -8.79 -3.30 12.30
CA ASP A 36 -8.31 -2.08 11.63
C ASP A 36 -7.24 -2.41 10.58
N PHE A 37 -6.37 -3.38 10.88
CA PHE A 37 -5.38 -3.85 9.90
C PHE A 37 -6.03 -4.56 8.71
N LEU A 38 -7.13 -5.29 8.91
CA LEU A 38 -7.89 -5.91 7.82
C LEU A 38 -8.50 -4.84 6.91
N VAL A 39 -9.05 -3.76 7.47
CA VAL A 39 -9.58 -2.62 6.70
C VAL A 39 -8.47 -1.99 5.84
N ILE A 40 -7.29 -1.75 6.43
CA ILE A 40 -6.13 -1.24 5.68
C ILE A 40 -5.72 -2.20 4.56
N LYS A 41 -5.75 -3.51 4.83
CA LYS A 41 -5.39 -4.52 3.83
C LYS A 41 -6.39 -4.57 2.66
N GLU A 42 -7.68 -4.44 2.93
CA GLU A 42 -8.74 -4.37 1.92
C GLU A 42 -8.60 -3.09 1.08
N ALA A 43 -8.46 -1.92 1.71
CA ALA A 43 -8.22 -0.66 1.00
C ALA A 43 -6.94 -0.70 0.15
N ALA A 44 -5.88 -1.35 0.63
CA ALA A 44 -4.65 -1.54 -0.13
C ALA A 44 -4.81 -2.48 -1.33
N ALA A 45 -5.82 -3.37 -1.34
CA ALA A 45 -6.16 -4.21 -2.49
C ALA A 45 -6.92 -3.40 -3.56
N GLU A 46 -7.66 -2.38 -3.15
CA GLU A 46 -8.32 -1.40 -4.02
C GLU A 46 -7.37 -0.30 -4.54
N ASN A 47 -6.07 -0.43 -4.30
CA ASN A 47 -5.01 0.52 -4.64
C ASN A 47 -5.14 1.89 -3.95
N ASP A 48 -5.77 1.96 -2.78
CA ASP A 48 -5.66 3.15 -1.94
C ASP A 48 -4.18 3.41 -1.58
N THR A 49 -3.70 4.61 -1.90
CA THR A 49 -2.27 4.92 -1.82
C THR A 49 -1.78 4.95 -0.38
N LEU A 50 -2.57 5.53 0.52
CA LEU A 50 -2.23 5.62 1.94
C LEU A 50 -2.18 4.22 2.56
N ALA A 51 -3.20 3.40 2.31
CA ALA A 51 -3.29 2.04 2.79
C ALA A 51 -2.12 1.17 2.29
N VAL A 52 -1.73 1.31 1.02
CA VAL A 52 -0.56 0.63 0.45
C VAL A 52 0.73 1.03 1.18
N ILE A 53 0.94 2.33 1.44
CA ILE A 53 2.12 2.81 2.15
C ILE A 53 2.16 2.26 3.58
N ILE A 54 1.05 2.33 4.31
CA ILE A 54 0.95 1.80 5.69
C ILE A 54 1.23 0.29 5.69
N LEU A 55 0.61 -0.45 4.78
CA LEU A 55 0.83 -1.89 4.65
C LEU A 55 2.31 -2.20 4.37
N ASP A 56 2.97 -1.43 3.49
CA ASP A 56 4.40 -1.58 3.23
C ASP A 56 5.26 -1.25 4.46
N GLN A 57 4.86 -0.28 5.30
CA GLN A 57 5.55 -0.02 6.57
C GLN A 57 5.49 -1.25 7.48
N VAL A 58 4.30 -1.82 7.66
CA VAL A 58 4.09 -3.00 8.52
C VAL A 58 4.85 -4.21 7.98
N LEU A 59 4.71 -4.51 6.68
CA LEU A 59 5.34 -5.67 6.05
C LEU A 59 6.86 -5.57 5.97
N ASN A 60 7.43 -4.36 5.97
CA ASN A 60 8.88 -4.15 5.88
C ASN A 60 9.54 -3.75 7.19
N PHE A 61 8.77 -3.57 8.27
CA PHE A 61 9.24 -3.07 9.56
C PHE A 61 10.54 -3.77 10.01
N ALA A 62 10.49 -5.09 10.16
CA ALA A 62 11.62 -5.91 10.61
C ALA A 62 12.56 -6.38 9.47
N LYS A 63 12.22 -6.14 8.20
CA LYS A 63 13.00 -6.67 7.08
C LYS A 63 14.32 -5.92 6.92
N LYS A 64 15.41 -6.68 6.73
CA LYS A 64 16.74 -6.15 6.35
C LYS A 64 16.77 -5.71 4.88
N LYS A 65 16.06 -6.43 4.01
CA LYS A 65 15.90 -6.13 2.57
C LYS A 65 14.41 -5.95 2.28
N PRO A 66 13.88 -4.72 2.39
CA PRO A 66 12.48 -4.42 2.11
C PRO A 66 12.11 -4.66 0.64
N SER A 67 10.84 -5.01 0.41
CA SER A 67 10.22 -5.03 -0.91
C SER A 67 9.11 -4.01 -0.94
N TRP A 68 9.01 -3.24 -2.02
CA TRP A 68 8.11 -2.09 -2.10
C TRP A 68 7.10 -2.28 -3.22
N LYS A 69 5.84 -1.93 -2.95
CA LYS A 69 4.85 -1.80 -4.00
C LYS A 69 5.13 -0.56 -4.84
N GLU A 70 4.72 -0.61 -6.10
CA GLU A 70 4.98 0.46 -7.06
C GLU A 70 4.35 1.79 -6.65
N ALA A 71 3.16 1.77 -6.05
CA ALA A 71 2.50 2.97 -5.51
C ALA A 71 3.35 3.66 -4.42
N THR A 72 3.93 2.88 -3.49
CA THR A 72 4.85 3.40 -2.46
C THR A 72 6.10 4.01 -3.08
N ILE A 73 6.69 3.33 -4.07
CA ILE A 73 7.88 3.84 -4.77
C ILE A 73 7.58 5.16 -5.47
N ARG A 74 6.47 5.27 -6.21
CA ARG A 74 6.06 6.51 -6.89
C ARG A 74 5.97 7.67 -5.91
N GLN A 75 5.28 7.49 -4.79
CA GLN A 75 5.16 8.53 -3.77
C GLN A 75 6.50 8.89 -3.13
N CYS A 76 7.37 7.91 -2.92
CA CYS A 76 8.72 8.15 -2.41
C CYS A 76 9.60 8.96 -3.39
N ILE A 77 9.47 8.73 -4.70
CA ILE A 77 10.17 9.51 -5.72
C ILE A 77 9.71 10.98 -5.64
N VAL A 78 8.40 11.20 -5.61
CA VAL A 78 7.82 12.55 -5.50
C VAL A 78 8.28 13.24 -4.21
N ALA A 79 8.12 12.59 -3.06
CA ALA A 79 8.50 13.16 -1.77
C ALA A 79 10.00 13.52 -1.70
N ARG A 80 10.86 12.66 -2.25
CA ARG A 80 12.30 12.93 -2.30
C ARG A 80 12.63 14.09 -3.24
N ASN A 81 11.96 14.21 -4.39
CA ASN A 81 12.17 15.31 -5.31
C ASN A 81 11.71 16.65 -4.71
N MET A 82 10.63 16.64 -3.94
CA MET A 82 10.11 17.83 -3.26
C MET A 82 11.00 18.28 -2.10
N SER A 83 11.49 17.36 -1.27
CA SER A 83 12.41 17.68 -0.17
C SER A 83 13.40 16.53 0.10
N PRO A 84 14.58 16.55 -0.54
CA PRO A 84 15.59 15.50 -0.36
C PRO A 84 16.09 15.40 1.08
N GLY A 85 16.29 16.54 1.75
CA GLY A 85 16.82 16.61 3.12
C GLY A 85 15.85 16.00 4.15
N THR A 86 14.57 16.37 4.07
CA THR A 86 13.54 15.78 4.93
C THR A 86 13.40 14.27 4.68
N TYR A 87 13.44 13.86 3.41
CA TYR A 87 13.33 12.45 3.04
C TYR A 87 14.46 11.61 3.66
N GLU A 88 15.71 12.05 3.51
CA GLU A 88 16.84 11.33 4.09
C GLU A 88 16.86 11.39 5.62
N CYS A 89 16.42 12.50 6.23
CA CYS A 89 16.23 12.60 7.68
C CYS A 89 15.27 11.52 8.18
N LEU A 90 14.04 11.46 7.65
CA LEU A 90 13.03 10.47 8.05
C LEU A 90 13.48 9.02 7.85
N ARG A 91 14.24 8.75 6.78
CA ARG A 91 14.76 7.41 6.48
C ARG A 91 15.89 7.02 7.42
N SER A 92 16.86 7.91 7.63
CA SER A 92 18.05 7.66 8.45
C SER A 92 17.72 7.57 9.94
N SER A 93 16.79 8.40 10.43
CA SER A 93 16.26 8.34 11.79
C SER A 93 15.40 7.10 12.04
N ARG A 94 15.03 6.35 10.98
CA ARG A 94 14.06 5.24 11.01
C ARG A 94 12.68 5.66 11.53
N THR A 95 12.32 6.93 11.45
CA THR A 95 10.95 7.39 11.68
C THR A 95 9.98 6.72 10.71
N LEU A 96 10.43 6.56 9.46
CA LEU A 96 9.72 5.77 8.44
C LEU A 96 10.69 4.78 7.78
N LYS A 97 10.18 3.59 7.46
CA LYS A 97 10.88 2.65 6.61
C LYS A 97 10.70 3.13 5.16
N LEU A 98 11.76 3.70 4.58
CA LEU A 98 11.72 4.24 3.23
C LEU A 98 12.77 3.59 2.32
N PRO A 99 12.48 3.44 1.01
CA PRO A 99 13.47 3.02 0.02
C PRO A 99 14.72 3.92 0.05
N CYS A 100 15.89 3.35 -0.23
CA CYS A 100 17.10 4.16 -0.38
C CYS A 100 17.16 4.80 -1.76
N ARG A 101 18.00 5.83 -1.91
CA ARG A 101 18.24 6.53 -3.18
C ARG A 101 18.47 5.57 -4.36
N LYS A 102 19.34 4.58 -4.20
CA LYS A 102 19.64 3.58 -5.25
C LYS A 102 18.40 2.78 -5.66
N THR A 103 17.52 2.46 -4.71
CA THR A 103 16.25 1.80 -5.02
C THR A 103 15.38 2.72 -5.88
N LEU A 104 15.21 3.98 -5.47
CA LEU A 104 14.38 4.92 -6.23
C LEU A 104 14.92 5.15 -7.65
N GLU A 105 16.24 5.37 -7.79
CA GLU A 105 16.90 5.54 -9.10
C GLU A 105 16.71 4.31 -10.00
N LYS A 106 16.78 3.10 -9.44
CA LYS A 106 16.53 1.87 -10.21
C LYS A 106 15.10 1.82 -10.78
N TYR A 107 14.11 2.35 -10.06
CA TYR A 107 12.73 2.37 -10.53
C TYR A 107 12.43 3.52 -11.50
N VAL A 108 13.12 4.65 -11.37
CA VAL A 108 13.05 5.75 -12.36
C VAL A 108 13.70 5.33 -13.68
N GLY A 109 14.74 4.49 -13.61
CA GLY A 109 15.53 4.08 -14.76
C GLY A 109 16.63 5.10 -15.09
N PRO A 110 17.51 4.78 -16.05
CA PRO A 110 18.54 5.72 -16.48
C PRO A 110 17.88 6.93 -17.14
N CYS A 111 18.16 8.13 -16.62
CA CYS A 111 17.90 9.36 -17.38
C CYS A 111 18.89 9.37 -18.55
N GLY A 112 18.44 9.03 -19.76
CA GLY A 112 19.29 8.91 -20.96
C GLY A 112 19.92 10.20 -21.47
N GLY A 113 19.99 11.27 -20.66
CA GLY A 113 20.54 12.57 -21.05
C GLY A 113 19.77 13.28 -22.17
N GLN A 114 18.65 12.71 -22.63
CA GLN A 114 17.77 13.37 -23.59
C GLN A 114 17.20 14.63 -22.95
N VAL A 115 17.42 15.75 -23.62
CA VAL A 115 16.80 17.03 -23.34
C VAL A 115 15.44 17.09 -24.05
N GLY A 116 14.40 17.53 -23.36
CA GLY A 116 13.02 17.56 -23.87
C GLY A 116 12.08 16.61 -23.12
N PHE A 117 10.89 16.39 -23.69
CA PHE A 117 9.93 15.40 -23.18
C PHE A 117 10.34 14.01 -23.65
N SER A 118 10.20 13.00 -22.80
CA SER A 118 10.38 11.61 -23.24
C SER A 118 9.15 11.14 -24.01
N ASP A 119 9.32 10.19 -24.94
CA ASP A 119 8.22 9.58 -25.71
C ASP A 119 7.08 9.06 -24.80
N LEU A 120 7.42 8.62 -23.60
CA LEU A 120 6.47 8.12 -22.61
C LEU A 120 5.66 9.26 -21.98
N VAL A 121 6.28 10.41 -21.73
CA VAL A 121 5.60 11.63 -21.28
C VAL A 121 4.73 12.19 -22.39
N GLU A 122 5.22 12.22 -23.63
CA GLU A 122 4.46 12.68 -24.79
C GLU A 122 3.19 11.84 -25.00
N LYS A 123 3.32 10.51 -25.08
CA LYS A 123 2.17 9.60 -25.20
C LYS A 123 1.18 9.74 -24.04
N ARG A 124 1.67 9.97 -22.82
CA ARG A 124 0.79 10.19 -21.67
C ARG A 124 0.03 11.50 -21.79
N LEU A 125 0.70 12.57 -22.21
CA LEU A 125 0.09 13.88 -22.45
C LEU A 125 -0.93 13.82 -23.60
N GLU A 126 -0.69 13.02 -24.64
CA GLU A 126 -1.67 12.76 -25.70
C GLU A 126 -2.95 12.11 -25.17
N ILE A 127 -2.83 11.07 -24.34
CA ILE A 127 -3.97 10.43 -23.69
C ILE A 127 -4.72 11.42 -22.79
N GLU A 128 -4.01 12.23 -22.02
CA GLU A 128 -4.61 13.25 -21.17
C GLU A 128 -5.36 14.31 -22.00
N LYS A 129 -4.81 14.72 -23.15
CA LYS A 129 -5.44 15.64 -24.10
C LYS A 129 -6.74 15.09 -24.68
N GLU A 130 -6.78 13.80 -25.03
CA GLU A 130 -7.98 13.15 -25.56
C GLU A 130 -9.13 13.11 -24.54
N ASN A 131 -8.78 12.93 -23.26
CA ASN A 131 -9.73 12.90 -22.16
C ASN A 131 -10.28 14.28 -21.76
N LEU A 132 -9.77 15.38 -22.33
CA LEU A 132 -10.28 16.72 -22.05
C LEU A 132 -11.66 16.92 -22.70
N PRO A 133 -12.65 17.41 -21.94
CA PRO A 133 -14.06 17.39 -22.34
C PRO A 133 -14.42 18.44 -23.39
N SER A 134 -13.67 19.55 -23.47
CA SER A 134 -13.96 20.63 -24.41
C SER A 134 -12.77 20.92 -25.34
N PRO A 135 -13.02 21.36 -26.58
CA PRO A 135 -11.96 21.80 -27.49
C PRO A 135 -11.16 22.98 -26.92
N GLN A 136 -11.79 23.87 -26.15
CA GLN A 136 -11.12 25.03 -25.55
C GLN A 136 -10.10 24.60 -24.48
N SER A 137 -10.40 23.54 -23.73
CA SER A 137 -9.46 22.97 -22.74
C SER A 137 -8.19 22.41 -23.38
N ARG A 138 -8.19 22.15 -24.69
CA ARG A 138 -7.04 21.62 -25.44
C ARG A 138 -6.14 22.71 -26.02
N MET A 139 -6.53 23.99 -25.93
CA MET A 139 -5.67 25.11 -26.31
C MET A 139 -4.81 25.55 -25.12
N CYS A 140 -3.52 25.76 -25.38
CA CYS A 140 -2.60 26.34 -24.43
C CYS A 140 -1.70 27.36 -25.12
N SER A 141 -1.29 28.39 -24.37
CA SER A 141 -0.26 29.35 -24.81
C SER A 141 1.08 28.88 -24.29
N LEU A 142 2.07 28.77 -25.18
CA LEU A 142 3.45 28.51 -24.79
C LEU A 142 4.17 29.86 -24.64
N VAL A 143 4.58 30.19 -23.42
CA VAL A 143 5.42 31.37 -23.14
C VAL A 143 6.82 30.86 -22.83
N ILE A 144 7.82 31.40 -23.52
CA ILE A 144 9.24 31.09 -23.34
C ILE A 144 9.94 32.42 -23.02
N ASP A 145 10.72 32.44 -21.94
CA ASP A 145 11.59 33.56 -21.52
C ASP A 145 13.05 33.18 -21.78
#